data_AF-A0A151QMI9-F1
#
_entry.id   AF-A0A151QMI9-F1
#
_cell.length_a   1.000
_cell.length_b   1.000
_cell.length_c   1.000
_cell.angle_alpha   90.00
_cell.angle_beta   90.00
_cell.angle_gamma   90.00
#
_symmetry.space_group_name_H-M   'P 1'
#
loop_
_entity.id
_entity.type
_entity.pdbx_description
1 polymer ?
#
loop_
_entity_poly.entity_id
_entity_poly.type
_entity_poly.pdbx_seq_one_letter_code
_entity_poly.pdbx_strand_id
1 'polypeptide(L)'
;MVHPGIDQYKVIEEFCANMTSTLKEWYTSLGQVNQDNLHRTSNIDEFLGGLQYHFLGESTLLDQIARGEYFEMRCCSLEKEDLDRHYQRMSHRFYQLNGMNDASLKNSYVKSLPE
;
A
#
# COMPACT_ATOMS: atom_id res chain seq x y z
N MET A 1 -5.89 -16.29 1.67
CA MET A 1 -6.58 -17.60 1.52
C MET A 1 -7.97 -17.46 2.14
N VAL A 2 -9.02 -17.38 1.31
CA VAL A 2 -10.40 -17.29 1.81
C VAL A 2 -10.86 -18.70 2.22
N HIS A 3 -11.45 -18.83 3.41
CA HIS A 3 -11.97 -20.11 3.89
C HIS A 3 -13.08 -20.65 2.96
N PRO A 4 -13.08 -21.94 2.61
CA PRO A 4 -14.11 -22.53 1.78
C PRO A 4 -15.45 -22.48 2.55
N GLY A 5 -16.36 -21.61 2.12
CA GLY A 5 -17.67 -21.39 2.75
C GLY A 5 -18.00 -19.94 3.10
N ILE A 6 -17.05 -19.00 2.94
CA ILE A 6 -17.33 -17.57 3.11
C ILE A 6 -17.99 -17.02 1.86
N ASP A 7 -19.21 -16.49 2.04
CA ASP A 7 -19.94 -15.75 1.02
C ASP A 7 -19.27 -14.39 0.80
N GLN A 8 -18.55 -14.25 -0.32
CA GLN A 8 -17.79 -13.03 -0.65
C GLN A 8 -18.69 -11.80 -0.72
N TYR A 9 -19.95 -11.97 -1.16
CA TYR A 9 -20.94 -10.91 -1.20
C TYR A 9 -21.16 -10.33 0.20
N LYS A 10 -21.38 -11.18 1.20
CA LYS A 10 -21.58 -10.75 2.59
C LYS A 10 -20.37 -10.07 3.19
N VAL A 11 -19.16 -10.51 2.83
CA VAL A 11 -17.93 -9.87 3.30
C VAL A 11 -17.82 -8.45 2.74
N ILE A 12 -18.09 -8.26 1.45
CA ILE A 12 -18.07 -6.95 0.81
C ILE A 12 -19.20 -6.07 1.39
N GLU A 13 -20.39 -6.64 1.60
CA GLU A 13 -21.52 -5.95 2.21
C GLU A 13 -21.20 -5.45 3.62
N GLU A 14 -20.64 -6.31 4.46
CA GLU A 14 -20.22 -5.93 5.81
C GLU A 14 -19.10 -4.88 5.79
N PHE A 15 -18.13 -5.00 4.88
CA PHE A 15 -17.09 -3.99 4.70
C PHE A 15 -17.68 -2.63 4.32
N CYS A 16 -18.58 -2.59 3.33
CA CYS A 16 -19.28 -1.37 2.90
C CYS A 16 -20.13 -0.76 4.02
N ALA A 17 -20.83 -1.59 4.80
CA ALA A 17 -21.64 -1.14 5.93
C ALA A 17 -20.80 -0.48 7.03
N ASN A 18 -19.56 -0.91 7.20
CA ASN A 18 -18.62 -0.38 8.19
C ASN A 18 -17.77 0.81 7.67
N MET A 19 -17.96 1.25 6.41
CA MET A 19 -17.26 2.43 5.90
C MET A 19 -17.67 3.70 6.66
N THR A 20 -16.69 4.58 6.88
CA THR A 20 -16.89 5.88 7.54
C THR A 20 -16.32 7.03 6.71
N SER A 21 -16.83 8.24 6.91
CA SER A 21 -16.34 9.49 6.30
C SER A 21 -16.23 9.38 4.77
N THR A 22 -15.09 9.76 4.18
CA THR A 22 -14.85 9.83 2.73
C THR A 22 -15.17 8.54 2.00
N LEU A 23 -14.89 7.38 2.60
CA LEU A 23 -15.22 6.07 1.99
C LEU A 23 -16.74 5.87 1.89
N LYS A 24 -17.47 6.23 2.94
CA LYS A 24 -18.94 6.15 2.96
C LYS A 24 -19.56 7.12 1.97
N GLU A 25 -19.08 8.37 1.95
CA GLU A 25 -19.55 9.40 1.02
C GLU A 25 -19.36 8.95 -0.44
N TRP A 26 -18.15 8.47 -0.76
CA TRP A 26 -17.85 7.89 -2.07
C TRP A 26 -18.80 6.75 -2.42
N TYR A 27 -18.93 5.75 -1.55
CA TYR A 27 -19.77 4.59 -1.79
C TYR A 27 -21.24 4.98 -2.03
N THR A 28 -21.77 5.92 -1.23
CA THR A 28 -23.13 6.44 -1.42
C THR A 28 -23.31 7.21 -2.73
N SER A 29 -22.25 7.85 -3.24
CA SER A 29 -22.30 8.62 -4.49
C SER A 29 -22.40 7.76 -5.76
N LEU A 30 -22.02 6.47 -5.68
CA LEU A 30 -22.03 5.54 -6.81
C LEU A 30 -23.43 5.25 -7.36
N GLY A 31 -24.47 5.39 -6.53
CA GLY A 31 -25.85 5.00 -6.85
C GLY A 31 -26.06 3.47 -6.81
N GLN A 32 -27.32 3.06 -6.65
CA GLN A 32 -27.69 1.66 -6.34
C GLN A 32 -27.16 0.64 -7.36
N VAL A 33 -27.22 0.95 -8.66
CA VAL A 33 -26.78 0.04 -9.72
C VAL A 33 -25.27 -0.24 -9.63
N ASN A 34 -24.46 0.79 -9.41
CA ASN A 34 -23.01 0.62 -9.32
C ASN A 34 -22.60 -0.02 -7.99
N GLN A 35 -23.33 0.26 -6.89
CA GLN A 35 -23.16 -0.46 -5.63
C GLN A 35 -23.44 -1.95 -5.81
N ASP A 36 -24.58 -2.32 -6.41
CA ASP A 36 -24.94 -3.72 -6.66
C ASP A 36 -23.92 -4.41 -7.58
N ASN A 37 -23.40 -3.71 -8.59
CA ASN A 37 -22.34 -4.23 -9.46
C ASN A 37 -21.05 -4.47 -8.66
N LEU A 38 -20.63 -3.53 -7.82
CA LEU A 38 -19.44 -3.63 -6.98
C LEU A 38 -19.46 -4.89 -6.07
N HIS A 39 -20.65 -5.31 -5.62
CA HIS A 39 -20.80 -6.50 -4.78
C HIS A 39 -20.90 -7.81 -5.56
N ARG A 40 -21.40 -7.77 -6.80
CA ARG A 40 -21.71 -8.97 -7.60
C ARG A 40 -20.58 -9.39 -8.53
N THR A 41 -19.85 -8.44 -9.11
CA THR A 41 -18.79 -8.75 -10.08
C THR A 41 -17.41 -8.86 -9.45
N SER A 42 -17.20 -8.31 -8.25
CA SER A 42 -15.88 -8.26 -7.62
C SER A 42 -15.71 -9.41 -6.63
N ASN A 43 -14.68 -10.23 -6.83
CA ASN A 43 -14.13 -10.98 -5.70
C ASN A 43 -13.43 -10.00 -4.72
N ILE A 44 -13.08 -10.45 -3.52
CA ILE A 44 -12.51 -9.58 -2.48
C ILE A 44 -11.24 -8.85 -2.97
N ASP A 45 -10.38 -9.53 -3.74
CA ASP A 45 -9.14 -8.93 -4.25
C ASP A 45 -9.42 -7.85 -5.30
N GLU A 46 -10.37 -8.08 -6.21
CA GLU A 46 -10.81 -7.09 -7.19
C GLU A 46 -11.50 -5.89 -6.56
N PHE A 47 -12.32 -6.11 -5.53
CA PHE A 47 -12.98 -5.05 -4.78
C PHE A 47 -11.94 -4.15 -4.09
N LEU A 48 -10.99 -4.74 -3.37
CA LEU A 48 -9.93 -4.01 -2.69
C LEU A 48 -9.00 -3.32 -3.69
N GLY A 49 -8.68 -3.97 -4.81
CA GLY A 49 -7.89 -3.38 -5.90
C GLY A 49 -8.56 -2.17 -6.53
N GLY A 50 -9.86 -2.24 -6.79
CA GLY A 50 -10.65 -1.11 -7.29
C GLY A 50 -10.71 0.06 -6.30
N LEU A 51 -10.86 -0.25 -5.01
CA LEU A 51 -10.82 0.77 -3.96
C LEU A 51 -9.45 1.45 -3.89
N GLN A 52 -8.37 0.65 -3.88
CA GLN A 52 -7.02 1.15 -3.88
C GLN A 52 -6.77 2.05 -5.08
N TYR A 53 -7.17 1.61 -6.28
CA TYR A 53 -7.02 2.40 -7.51
C TYR A 53 -7.77 3.73 -7.45
N HIS A 54 -9.01 3.74 -6.96
CA HIS A 54 -9.81 4.96 -6.88
C HIS A 54 -9.19 6.02 -5.96
N PHE A 55 -8.68 5.61 -4.80
CA PHE A 55 -8.19 6.55 -3.78
C PHE A 55 -6.70 6.87 -3.90
N LEU A 56 -5.90 5.89 -4.32
CA LEU A 56 -4.44 6.00 -4.35
C LEU A 56 -3.90 6.05 -5.79
N GLY A 57 -4.71 5.71 -6.79
CA GLY A 57 -4.26 5.60 -8.18
C GLY A 57 -3.59 4.25 -8.48
N GLU A 58 -2.85 4.19 -9.59
CA GLU A 58 -2.19 2.96 -10.00
C GLU A 58 -1.13 2.52 -8.97
N SER A 59 -1.35 1.38 -8.31
CA SER A 59 -0.45 0.87 -7.25
C SER A 59 1.00 0.75 -7.73
N THR A 60 1.19 0.39 -9.00
CA THR A 60 2.50 0.26 -9.65
C THR A 60 3.26 1.59 -9.67
N LEU A 61 2.57 2.71 -9.90
CA LEU A 61 3.18 4.04 -9.93
C LEU A 61 3.59 4.47 -8.53
N LEU A 62 2.74 4.26 -7.53
CA LEU A 62 3.08 4.57 -6.14
C LEU A 62 4.26 3.72 -5.63
N ASP A 63 4.27 2.43 -5.98
CA ASP A 63 5.38 1.54 -5.65
C ASP A 63 6.68 1.97 -6.35
N GLN A 64 6.60 2.44 -7.59
CA GLN A 64 7.74 2.98 -8.33
C GLN A 64 8.27 4.26 -7.69
N ILE A 65 7.40 5.20 -7.30
CA ILE A 65 7.78 6.43 -6.61
C ILE A 65 8.43 6.11 -5.27
N ALA A 66 7.80 5.27 -4.45
CA ALA A 66 8.32 4.90 -3.14
C ALA A 66 9.66 4.14 -3.25
N ARG A 67 9.84 3.31 -4.28
CA ARG A 67 11.15 2.71 -4.60
C ARG A 67 12.17 3.76 -5.03
N GLY A 68 11.80 4.68 -5.90
CA GLY A 68 12.66 5.79 -6.33
C GLY A 68 13.18 6.59 -5.14
N GLU A 69 12.27 7.04 -4.27
CA GLU A 69 12.61 7.75 -3.03
C GLU A 69 13.61 6.95 -2.18
N TYR A 70 13.40 5.64 -2.03
CA TYR A 70 14.28 4.77 -1.26
C TYR A 70 15.70 4.70 -1.85
N PHE A 71 15.84 4.57 -3.17
CA PHE A 71 17.15 4.54 -3.83
C PHE A 71 17.86 5.90 -3.81
N GLU A 72 17.12 6.99 -3.68
CA GLU A 72 17.66 8.35 -3.57
C GLU A 72 18.02 8.75 -2.13
N MET A 73 17.63 7.97 -1.12
CA MET A 73 18.01 8.25 0.26
C MET A 73 19.53 8.29 0.42
N ARG A 74 20.02 9.32 1.12
CA ARG A 74 21.44 9.51 1.44
C ARG A 74 21.60 9.94 2.89
N CYS A 75 22.66 9.48 3.52
CA CYS A 75 23.22 10.05 4.73
C CYS A 75 24.43 10.90 4.33
N CYS A 76 24.50 12.13 4.84
CA CYS A 76 25.58 13.07 4.51
C CYS A 76 26.56 13.26 5.67
N SER A 77 26.50 12.38 6.69
CA SER A 77 27.22 12.52 7.96
C SER A 77 27.72 11.16 8.42
N LEU A 78 28.93 11.14 8.99
CA LEU A 78 29.49 9.97 9.66
C LEU A 78 29.26 10.01 11.18
N GLU A 79 28.56 11.03 11.67
CA GLU A 79 28.19 11.13 13.08
C GLU A 79 27.20 10.01 13.44
N LYS A 80 27.45 9.38 14.59
CA LYS A 80 26.68 8.21 15.04
C LYS A 80 25.17 8.46 15.07
N GLU A 81 24.76 9.65 15.51
CA GLU A 81 23.35 10.02 15.64
C GLU A 81 22.66 10.15 14.28
N ASP A 82 23.37 10.65 13.27
CA ASP A 82 22.84 10.78 11.92
C ASP A 82 22.78 9.44 11.20
N LEU A 83 23.79 8.59 11.43
CA LEU A 83 23.81 7.21 10.94
C LEU A 83 22.65 6.40 11.52
N ASP A 84 22.39 6.49 12.83
CA ASP A 84 21.28 5.77 13.46
C ASP A 84 19.91 6.27 12.95
N ARG A 85 19.74 7.60 12.87
CA ARG A 85 18.53 8.20 12.32
C ARG A 85 18.29 7.76 10.87
N HIS A 86 19.34 7.73 10.06
CA HIS A 86 19.27 7.29 8.68
C HIS A 86 18.94 5.80 8.56
N TYR A 87 19.59 4.96 9.37
CA TYR A 87 19.31 3.53 9.46
C TYR A 87 17.84 3.26 9.82
N GLN A 88 17.29 3.95 10.83
CA GLN A 88 15.89 3.81 11.20
C GLN A 88 14.95 4.22 10.06
N ARG A 89 15.22 5.36 9.41
CA ARG A 89 14.43 5.86 8.27
C ARG A 89 14.45 4.87 7.10
N MET A 90 15.63 4.39 6.70
CA MET A 90 15.75 3.42 5.60
C MET A 90 15.14 2.07 5.96
N SER A 91 15.34 1.58 7.19
CA SER A 91 14.76 0.31 7.63
C SER A 91 13.24 0.34 7.61
N HIS A 92 12.62 1.44 8.07
CA HIS A 92 11.18 1.61 7.99
C HIS A 92 10.66 1.52 6.55
N ARG A 93 11.30 2.24 5.62
CA ARG A 93 10.95 2.19 4.19
C ARG A 93 11.20 0.82 3.56
N PHE A 94 12.28 0.14 3.94
CA PHE A 94 12.62 -1.20 3.45
C PHE A 94 11.50 -2.20 3.74
N TYR A 95 10.92 -2.19 4.95
CA TYR A 95 9.81 -3.07 5.28
C TYR A 95 8.50 -2.68 4.57
N GLN A 96 8.21 -1.38 4.42
CA GLN A 96 7.05 -0.91 3.66
C GLN A 96 7.10 -1.36 2.19
N LEU A 97 8.29 -1.41 1.60
CA LEU A 97 8.53 -1.85 0.22
C LEU A 97 8.64 -3.38 0.07
N ASN A 98 8.31 -4.15 1.11
CA ASN A 98 8.44 -5.61 1.13
C ASN A 98 9.88 -6.08 0.82
N GLY A 99 10.89 -5.36 1.32
CA GLY A 99 12.29 -5.56 0.98
C GLY A 99 12.87 -6.94 1.32
N MET A 100 12.20 -7.71 2.18
CA MET A 100 12.55 -9.11 2.42
C MET A 100 12.47 -9.96 1.13
N ASN A 101 11.57 -9.59 0.23
CA ASN A 101 11.36 -10.24 -1.07
C ASN A 101 12.05 -9.50 -2.23
N ASP A 102 12.78 -8.41 -1.96
CA ASP A 102 13.43 -7.58 -2.97
C ASP A 102 14.93 -7.42 -2.67
N ALA A 103 15.74 -8.26 -3.31
CA ALA A 103 17.19 -8.27 -3.13
C ALA A 103 17.87 -6.96 -3.54
N SER A 104 17.25 -6.17 -4.43
CA SER A 104 17.83 -4.91 -4.92
C SER A 104 17.93 -3.86 -3.81
N LEU A 105 17.03 -3.90 -2.81
CA LEU A 105 16.95 -2.90 -1.76
C LEU A 105 18.02 -3.07 -0.67
N LYS A 106 18.59 -4.28 -0.50
CA LYS A 106 19.59 -4.58 0.54
C LYS A 106 20.90 -3.84 0.30
N ASN A 107 21.33 -3.75 -0.96
CA ASN A 107 22.58 -3.08 -1.32
C ASN A 107 22.47 -1.55 -1.29
N SER A 108 21.25 -1.00 -1.29
CA SER A 108 21.03 0.45 -1.32
C SER A 108 21.42 1.14 -0.02
N TYR A 109 21.27 0.47 1.13
CA TYR A 109 21.67 1.06 2.41
C TYR A 109 23.17 1.38 2.44
N VAL A 110 24.02 0.44 2.02
CA VAL A 110 25.48 0.66 1.99
C VAL A 110 25.83 1.81 1.04
N LYS A 111 25.19 1.87 -0.14
CA LYS A 111 25.37 2.95 -1.12
C LYS A 111 24.85 4.31 -0.67
N SER A 112 24.04 4.34 0.37
CA SER A 112 23.45 5.58 0.88
C SER A 112 24.32 6.31 1.90
N LEU A 113 25.36 5.65 2.41
CA LEU A 113 26.28 6.23 3.40
C LEU A 113 27.29 7.16 2.70
N PRO A 114 27.89 8.11 3.44
CA PRO A 114 29.00 8.93 2.92
C PRO A 114 30.18 8.04 2.51
N GLU A 115 30.96 8.51 1.53
CA GLU A 115 32.28 7.94 1.19
C GLU A 115 33.32 8.17 2.30
#